data_AF-A0A075HW71-F1
#
_entry.id   AF-A0A075HW71-F1
#
_cell.length_a   1.000
_cell.length_b   1.000
_cell.length_c   1.000
_cell.angle_alpha   90.00
_cell.angle_beta   90.00
_cell.angle_gamma   90.00
#
_symmetry.space_group_name_H-M   'P 1'
#
loop_
_entity.id
_entity.type
_entity.pdbx_description
1 polymer ?
#
loop_
_entity_poly.entity_id
_entity_poly.type
_entity_poly.pdbx_seq_one_letter_code
_entity_poly.pdbx_strand_id
1 'polypeptide(L)'
;MEKIQKSIKDGDLDNLGRLVEEDSLELHALTMTGKDRVILFRPETINIINFVKQKQKEKIPIYYSMQTGPSIFINTNSEYIDEIYGEISEMGFSAIKSSVGDSVKIEN
;
A
#
# COMPACT_ATOMS: atom_id res chain seq x y z
N MET A 1 12.98 -3.50 10.98
CA MET A 1 12.05 -4.35 11.75
C MET A 1 11.59 -3.73 13.07
N GLU A 2 12.46 -3.30 13.98
CA GLU A 2 12.03 -2.74 15.28
C GLU A 2 11.07 -1.55 15.16
N LYS A 3 11.32 -0.64 14.20
CA LYS A 3 10.46 0.53 13.94
C LYS A 3 9.04 0.13 13.50
N ILE A 4 8.92 -0.80 12.56
CA ILE A 4 7.62 -1.32 12.07
C ILE A 4 6.84 -1.97 13.22
N GLN A 5 7.49 -2.84 13.98
CA GLN A 5 6.85 -3.51 15.12
C GLN A 5 6.38 -2.50 16.18
N LYS A 6 7.16 -1.46 16.43
CA LYS A 6 6.77 -0.38 17.33
C LYS A 6 5.55 0.38 16.80
N SER A 7 5.55 0.79 15.54
CA SER A 7 4.41 1.49 14.93
C SER A 7 3.11 0.67 15.01
N ILE A 8 3.19 -0.65 14.78
CA ILE A 8 2.04 -1.55 14.92
C ILE A 8 1.53 -1.58 16.37
N LYS A 9 2.43 -1.73 17.35
CA LYS A 9 2.06 -1.77 18.78
C LYS A 9 1.45 -0.47 19.27
N ASP A 10 1.94 0.66 18.75
CA ASP A 10 1.50 2.00 19.13
C ASP A 10 0.24 2.45 18.36
N GLY A 11 -0.23 1.69 17.37
CA GLY A 11 -1.34 2.09 16.49
C GLY A 11 -1.00 3.29 15.59
N ASP A 12 0.28 3.52 15.32
CA ASP A 12 0.79 4.64 14.53
C ASP A 12 0.82 4.28 13.04
N LEU A 13 -0.36 4.40 12.40
CA LEU A 13 -0.51 4.11 10.98
C LEU A 13 0.40 5.01 10.12
N ASP A 14 0.58 6.28 10.51
CA ASP A 14 1.31 7.23 9.69
C ASP A 14 2.78 6.83 9.54
N ASN A 15 3.42 6.50 10.66
CA ASN A 15 4.80 6.05 10.65
C ASN A 15 4.94 4.66 10.04
N LEU A 16 4.00 3.74 10.32
CA LEU A 16 3.98 2.41 9.70
C LEU A 16 3.90 2.53 8.17
N GLY A 17 2.94 3.30 7.68
CA GLY A 17 2.67 3.51 6.26
C GLY A 17 3.88 4.09 5.54
N ARG A 18 4.51 5.13 6.10
CA ARG A 18 5.74 5.71 5.54
C ARG A 18 6.87 4.68 5.43
N LEU A 19 7.08 3.86 6.45
CA LEU A 19 8.12 2.82 6.44
C LEU A 19 7.83 1.74 5.39
N VAL A 20 6.56 1.38 5.21
CA VAL A 20 6.15 0.35 4.24
C VAL A 20 6.21 0.87 2.79
N GLU A 21 5.92 2.15 2.55
CA GLU A 21 6.13 2.79 1.25
C GLU A 21 7.62 2.82 0.89
N GLU A 22 8.48 3.18 1.85
CA GLU A 22 9.93 3.19 1.71
C GLU A 22 10.46 1.80 1.35
N ASP A 23 10.06 0.77 2.10
CA ASP A 23 10.43 -0.64 1.84
C ASP A 23 9.97 -1.12 0.44
N SER A 24 8.76 -0.73 0.02
CA SER A 24 8.25 -1.05 -1.31
C SER A 24 9.12 -0.41 -2.40
N LEU A 25 9.47 0.87 -2.27
CA LEU A 25 10.32 1.56 -3.23
C LEU A 25 11.74 0.98 -3.27
N GLU A 26 12.30 0.61 -2.13
CA GLU A 26 13.61 -0.05 -2.05
C GLU A 26 13.62 -1.40 -2.79
N LEU A 27 12.60 -2.25 -2.58
CA LEU A 27 12.45 -3.50 -3.30
C LEU A 27 12.42 -3.26 -4.82
N HIS A 28 11.64 -2.27 -5.27
CA HIS A 28 11.56 -1.94 -6.69
C HIS A 28 12.87 -1.37 -7.24
N ALA A 29 13.60 -0.55 -6.48
CA ALA A 29 14.92 -0.08 -6.88
C ALA A 29 15.92 -1.24 -7.02
N LEU A 30 15.89 -2.21 -6.11
CA LEU A 30 16.72 -3.42 -6.17
C LEU A 30 16.39 -4.27 -7.40
N THR A 31 15.11 -4.48 -7.71
CA THR A 31 14.71 -5.25 -8.91
C THR A 31 15.10 -4.56 -10.22
N MET A 32 14.97 -3.23 -10.29
CA MET A 32 15.37 -2.43 -11.46
C MET A 32 16.89 -2.40 -11.67
N THR A 33 17.67 -2.38 -10.59
CA THR A 33 19.14 -2.32 -10.64
C THR A 33 19.80 -3.71 -10.62
N GLY A 34 19.02 -4.76 -10.34
CA GLY A 34 19.45 -6.16 -10.36
C GLY A 34 19.83 -6.66 -11.76
N LYS A 35 20.44 -7.85 -11.83
CA LYS A 35 21.03 -8.41 -13.07
C LYS A 35 20.09 -8.39 -14.27
N ASP A 36 18.81 -8.72 -14.06
CA ASP A 36 17.81 -8.86 -15.12
C ASP A 36 17.06 -7.54 -15.41
N ARG A 37 17.39 -6.45 -14.69
CA ARG A 37 16.86 -5.09 -14.89
C ARG A 37 15.33 -5.06 -14.95
N VAL A 38 14.68 -5.74 -14.01
CA VAL A 38 13.23 -5.95 -14.04
C VAL A 38 12.51 -4.67 -13.63
N ILE A 39 11.65 -4.16 -14.51
CA ILE A 39 10.78 -3.01 -14.25
C ILE A 39 9.36 -3.53 -14.08
N LEU A 40 8.85 -3.47 -12.85
CA LEU A 40 7.53 -4.00 -12.49
C LEU A 40 6.42 -2.93 -12.48
N PHE A 41 6.79 -1.66 -12.32
CA PHE A 41 5.84 -0.56 -12.33
C PHE A 41 5.15 -0.46 -13.69
N ARG A 42 3.82 -0.39 -13.66
CA ARG A 42 3.00 -0.06 -14.83
C ARG A 42 2.46 1.36 -14.72
N PRO A 43 2.00 1.99 -15.83
CA PRO A 43 1.36 3.29 -15.77
C PRO A 43 0.24 3.39 -14.72
N GLU A 44 -0.55 2.32 -14.58
CA GLU A 44 -1.63 2.20 -13.59
C GLU A 44 -1.09 2.29 -12.16
N THR A 45 0.03 1.61 -11.89
CA THR A 45 0.71 1.67 -10.59
C THR A 45 1.14 3.10 -10.26
N ILE A 46 1.72 3.81 -11.23
CA ILE A 46 2.16 5.19 -11.05
C ILE A 46 0.96 6.12 -10.80
N ASN A 47 -0.16 5.90 -11.49
CA ASN A 47 -1.39 6.67 -11.27
C ASN A 47 -1.90 6.51 -9.83
N ILE A 48 -1.92 5.28 -9.30
CA ILE A 48 -2.32 5.04 -7.92
C ILE A 48 -1.34 5.65 -6.91
N ILE A 49 -0.02 5.56 -7.15
CA ILE A 49 0.97 6.22 -6.28
C ILE A 49 0.76 7.74 -6.24
N ASN A 50 0.47 8.35 -7.38
CA ASN A 50 0.19 9.79 -7.46
C ASN A 50 -1.10 10.16 -6.72
N PHE A 51 -2.13 9.33 -6.84
CA PHE A 51 -3.37 9.46 -6.09
C PHE A 51 -3.13 9.40 -4.57
N VAL A 52 -2.36 8.43 -4.09
CA VAL A 52 -1.98 8.33 -2.66
C VAL A 52 -1.26 9.59 -2.21
N LYS A 53 -0.27 10.06 -2.98
CA LYS A 53 0.45 11.31 -2.67
C LYS A 53 -0.45 12.55 -2.64
N GLN A 54 -1.47 12.61 -3.50
CA GLN A 54 -2.44 13.70 -3.48
C GLN A 54 -3.24 13.67 -2.18
N LYS A 55 -3.80 12.51 -1.83
CA LYS A 55 -4.59 12.32 -0.60
C LYS A 55 -3.80 12.58 0.68
N GLN A 56 -2.52 12.21 0.71
CA GLN A 56 -1.62 12.57 1.81
C GLN A 56 -1.45 14.09 1.97
N LYS A 57 -1.44 14.87 0.87
CA LYS A 57 -1.42 16.35 0.94
C LYS A 57 -2.72 16.92 1.52
N GLU A 58 -3.84 16.23 1.27
CA GLU A 58 -5.16 16.50 1.84
C GLU A 58 -5.30 16.01 3.29
N LYS A 59 -4.22 15.49 3.89
CA LYS A 59 -4.16 14.97 5.27
C LYS A 59 -4.97 13.69 5.50
N ILE A 60 -5.27 12.95 4.45
CA ILE A 60 -5.86 11.62 4.56
C ILE A 60 -4.73 10.60 4.83
N PRO A 61 -4.83 9.77 5.89
CA PRO A 61 -3.83 8.75 6.23
C PRO A 61 -3.97 7.57 5.28
N ILE A 62 -3.36 7.68 4.10
CA ILE A 62 -3.36 6.66 3.06
C ILE A 62 -1.92 6.37 2.64
N TYR A 63 -1.61 5.09 2.50
CA TYR A 63 -0.29 4.59 2.19
C TYR A 63 -0.37 3.41 1.24
N TYR A 64 0.66 3.19 0.42
CA TYR A 64 0.74 2.01 -0.43
C TYR A 64 1.79 1.01 0.01
N SER A 65 1.56 -0.26 -0.35
CA SER A 65 2.59 -1.29 -0.29
C SER A 65 2.57 -2.15 -1.54
N MET A 66 3.74 -2.64 -1.93
CA MET A 66 3.92 -3.39 -3.17
C MET A 66 4.91 -4.53 -3.00
N GLN A 67 4.75 -5.55 -3.84
CA GLN A 67 5.63 -6.71 -3.91
C GLN A 67 6.09 -6.89 -5.36
N THR A 68 6.60 -8.06 -5.73
CA THR A 68 7.12 -8.33 -7.08
C THR A 68 6.06 -8.48 -8.18
N GLY A 69 4.80 -8.15 -7.90
CA GLY A 69 3.68 -8.21 -8.83
C GLY A 69 3.11 -6.83 -9.20
N PRO A 70 2.15 -6.76 -10.13
CA PRO A 70 1.53 -5.50 -10.55
C PRO A 70 0.50 -4.96 -9.54
N SER A 71 0.11 -5.77 -8.56
CA SER A 71 -0.89 -5.41 -7.55
C SER A 71 -0.32 -4.42 -6.55
N ILE A 72 -1.11 -3.39 -6.24
CA ILE A 72 -0.84 -2.39 -5.21
C ILE A 72 -1.83 -2.57 -4.08
N PHE A 73 -1.34 -2.57 -2.84
CA PHE A 73 -2.17 -2.58 -1.65
C PHE A 73 -2.27 -1.15 -1.13
N ILE A 74 -3.49 -0.73 -0.82
CA ILE A 74 -3.77 0.58 -0.23
C ILE A 74 -4.16 0.36 1.22
N ASN A 75 -3.44 1.02 2.12
CA ASN A 75 -3.58 0.91 3.56
C ASN A 75 -4.06 2.26 4.10
N THR A 76 -5.17 2.24 4.83
CA THR A 76 -5.76 3.43 5.44
C THR A 76 -6.55 3.01 6.69
N ASN A 77 -7.03 3.97 7.47
CA ASN A 77 -7.98 3.68 8.53
C ASN A 77 -9.37 3.35 7.94
N SER A 78 -10.15 2.57 8.70
CA SER A 78 -11.45 2.05 8.26
C SER A 78 -12.42 3.14 7.82
N GLU A 79 -12.39 4.33 8.44
CA GLU A 79 -13.26 5.45 8.11
C GLU A 79 -13.06 6.02 6.70
N TYR A 80 -11.89 5.81 6.07
CA TYR A 80 -11.60 6.30 4.72
C TYR A 80 -11.79 5.25 3.63
N ILE A 81 -12.04 3.98 3.98
CA ILE A 81 -12.06 2.86 3.02
C ILE A 81 -13.08 3.09 1.90
N ASP A 82 -14.31 3.52 2.23
CA ASP A 82 -15.37 3.67 1.24
C ASP A 82 -15.14 4.87 0.30
N GLU A 83 -14.62 5.99 0.82
CA GLU A 83 -14.22 7.16 0.02
C GLU A 83 -13.13 6.77 -0.98
N ILE A 84 -12.03 6.19 -0.46
CA ILE A 84 -10.87 5.79 -1.28
C ILE A 84 -11.27 4.75 -2.33
N TYR A 85 -12.10 3.77 -1.95
CA TYR A 85 -12.60 2.76 -2.89
C TYR A 85 -13.42 3.38 -4.01
N GLY A 86 -14.30 4.33 -3.68
CA GLY A 86 -15.11 5.06 -4.66
C GLY A 86 -14.23 5.78 -5.67
N GLU A 87 -13.27 6.56 -5.20
CA GLU A 87 -12.37 7.33 -6.06
C GLU A 87 -11.47 6.45 -6.94
N ILE A 88 -10.92 5.36 -6.40
CA ILE A 88 -10.15 4.39 -7.19
C ILE A 88 -11.02 3.74 -8.27
N SER A 89 -12.29 3.47 -7.96
CA SER A 89 -13.25 2.90 -8.92
C SER A 89 -13.59 3.91 -10.02
N GLU A 90 -13.78 5.19 -9.69
CA GLU A 90 -14.01 6.28 -10.64
C GLU A 90 -12.81 6.52 -11.58
N MET A 91 -11.59 6.26 -11.09
CA MET A 91 -10.38 6.23 -11.93
C MET A 91 -10.33 5.03 -12.90
N GLY A 92 -11.29 4.10 -12.83
CA GLY A 92 -11.42 2.95 -13.72
C GLY A 92 -10.68 1.69 -13.25
N PHE A 93 -10.25 1.64 -11.98
CA PHE A 93 -9.54 0.48 -11.43
C PHE A 93 -10.48 -0.48 -10.69
N SER A 94 -10.22 -1.77 -10.81
CA SER A 94 -10.89 -2.80 -10.00
C SER A 94 -10.15 -2.96 -8.68
N ALA A 95 -10.82 -2.63 -7.57
CA ALA A 95 -10.28 -2.78 -6.21
C ALA A 95 -11.07 -3.83 -5.40
N ILE A 96 -10.43 -4.37 -4.37
CA ILE A 96 -11.05 -5.26 -3.38
C ILE A 96 -10.85 -4.63 -2.01
N LYS A 97 -11.93 -4.46 -1.24
CA LYS A 97 -11.87 -4.03 0.16
C LYS A 97 -11.52 -5.23 1.03
N SER A 98 -10.59 -5.05 1.97
CA SER A 98 -10.21 -6.06 2.95
C SER A 98 -9.85 -5.41 4.28
N SER A 99 -9.98 -6.15 5.37
CA SER A 99 -9.49 -5.78 6.69
C SER A 99 -8.39 -6.74 7.15
N VAL A 100 -7.72 -6.39 8.24
CA VAL A 100 -6.83 -7.33 8.94
C VAL A 100 -7.67 -8.49 9.47
N GLY A 101 -7.27 -9.72 9.12
CA GLY A 101 -7.97 -10.94 9.50
C GLY A 101 -7.47 -11.54 10.82
N ASP A 102 -8.21 -12.52 11.32
CA ASP A 102 -7.84 -13.32 12.48
C ASP A 102 -6.75 -14.34 12.16
N SER A 103 -6.30 -15.04 13.20
CA SER A 103 -5.46 -16.23 13.06
C SER A 103 -6.15 -17.34 12.24
N VAL A 104 -5.34 -18.22 11.65
CA VAL A 104 -5.80 -19.39 10.90
C VAL A 104 -6.78 -20.25 11.71
N LYS A 105 -7.84 -20.73 11.06
CA LYS A 105 -8.85 -21.65 11.63
C LYS A 105 -8.83 -22.97 10.86
N ILE A 106 -8.90 -24.09 11.57
CA ILE A 106 -9.07 -25.43 10.99
C ILE A 106 -10.54 -25.78 11.09
N GLU A 107 -11.20 -25.97 9.95
CA GLU A 107 -12.57 -26.47 9.89
C GLU A 107 -12.55 -27.96 9.53
N ASN A 108 -13.21 -28.79 10.35
CA ASN A 108 -13.37 -30.24 10.15
C ASN A 108 -14.74 -30.54 9.54
#